data_AF-A0A2E6X882-F1
#
_entry.id   AF-A0A2E6X882-F1
#
_cell.length_a   1.000
_cell.length_b   1.000
_cell.length_c   1.000
_cell.angle_alpha   90.00
_cell.angle_beta   90.00
_cell.angle_gamma   90.00
#
_symmetry.space_group_name_H-M   'P 1'
#
loop_
_entity.id
_entity.type
_entity.pdbx_description
1 polymer ?
#
loop_
_entity_poly.entity_id
_entity_poly.type
_entity_poly.pdbx_seq_one_letter_code
_entity_poly.pdbx_strand_id
1 'polypeptide(L)'
;MGLGYFSWLEDASARETAWSSRLRKQVKRGQALFEKLDVVRQKKLRELFDEKVRTEEIKAWYGAPDGDTLFQGTSITSLSVPHVVDEPIPLQNIAHLEECIADAYIESHDSREAAVRTANIENVDRWMSEGLYFGIGIASKIVSQAFGLVAPVKDLVFAVDGVTVDPHEIMNYSPEIRKKYFEVCRERVQCISDFSPNQIEFEQSLAIADISKPKIGIYSENLLLGPISCNEIAATLSKNVTVLIREKTNKRINPRSILIFIYDTDTPFTYHQLAGYYGHSQCPVLPGITLLGSSGTIDAFRWLYIYRCSLVAQKIMKSSLYSEVHRAFMPFVFFGVLVERDAEILIDLNCLGQLRYRGNLSPYIEYSYLLPGLEDQWQNTPRLCVEKELESRLP
;
A
#
# COMPACT_ATOMS: atom_id res chain seq x y z
N MET A 1 -8.23 -19.00 6.17
CA MET A 1 -8.20 -18.92 4.70
C MET A 1 -8.36 -20.30 4.09
N GLY A 2 -9.39 -20.53 3.28
CA GLY A 2 -9.30 -21.66 2.35
C GLY A 2 -8.19 -21.37 1.36
N LEU A 3 -7.29 -22.33 1.10
CA LEU A 3 -6.35 -22.32 -0.04
C LEU A 3 -7.00 -21.86 -1.36
N GLY A 4 -8.33 -21.94 -1.47
CA GLY A 4 -9.14 -21.45 -2.57
C GLY A 4 -9.24 -19.93 -2.79
N TYR A 5 -8.92 -19.04 -1.83
CA TYR A 5 -9.09 -17.59 -2.08
C TYR A 5 -8.10 -17.05 -3.13
N PHE A 6 -6.90 -17.64 -3.19
CA PHE A 6 -5.87 -17.30 -4.17
C PHE A 6 -5.77 -18.31 -5.32
N SER A 7 -6.68 -19.28 -5.43
CA SER A 7 -6.55 -20.37 -6.42
C SER A 7 -6.48 -19.86 -7.86
N TRP A 8 -7.14 -18.75 -8.16
CA TRP A 8 -7.10 -18.12 -9.48
C TRP A 8 -5.76 -17.43 -9.79
N LEU A 9 -4.90 -17.17 -8.80
CA LEU A 9 -3.52 -16.69 -8.99
C LEU A 9 -2.53 -17.82 -9.34
N GLU A 10 -2.95 -19.08 -9.27
CA GLU A 10 -2.11 -20.23 -9.65
C GLU A 10 -2.01 -20.39 -11.18
N ASP A 11 -3.05 -19.98 -11.92
CA ASP A 11 -3.04 -19.90 -13.38
C ASP A 11 -2.51 -18.54 -13.86
N ALA A 12 -1.18 -18.40 -13.85
CA ALA A 12 -0.54 -17.19 -14.35
C ALA A 12 -0.84 -16.98 -15.84
N SER A 13 -1.59 -15.92 -16.15
CA SER A 13 -1.85 -15.53 -17.53
C SER A 13 -0.53 -15.30 -18.30
N ALA A 14 -0.55 -15.43 -19.63
CA ALA A 14 0.61 -15.12 -20.46
C ALA A 14 1.15 -13.69 -20.19
N ARG A 15 0.24 -12.77 -19.85
CA ARG A 15 0.56 -11.39 -19.46
C ARG A 15 1.27 -11.31 -18.11
N GLU A 16 0.80 -12.02 -17.09
CA GLU A 16 1.45 -12.09 -15.77
C GLU A 16 2.83 -12.78 -15.83
N THR A 17 2.98 -13.79 -16.69
CA THR A 17 4.27 -14.45 -16.94
C THR A 17 5.25 -13.49 -17.61
N ALA A 18 4.81 -12.79 -18.67
CA ALA A 18 5.63 -11.80 -19.35
C ALA A 18 6.03 -10.63 -18.43
N TRP A 19 5.08 -10.14 -17.62
CA TRP A 19 5.33 -9.14 -16.60
C TRP A 19 6.36 -9.62 -15.58
N SER A 20 6.16 -10.79 -14.99
CA SER A 20 7.08 -11.36 -13.99
C SER A 20 8.49 -11.54 -14.54
N SER A 21 8.62 -11.94 -15.81
CA SER A 21 9.92 -12.04 -16.48
C SER A 21 10.59 -10.67 -16.66
N ARG A 22 9.84 -9.66 -17.09
CA ARG A 22 10.34 -8.27 -17.22
C ARG A 22 10.77 -7.72 -15.88
N LEU A 23 9.94 -7.88 -14.84
CA LEU A 23 10.25 -7.48 -13.47
C LEU A 23 11.58 -8.09 -13.01
N ARG A 24 11.72 -9.42 -13.09
CA ARG A 24 12.95 -10.12 -12.68
C ARG A 24 14.18 -9.63 -13.46
N LYS A 25 14.06 -9.43 -14.77
CA LYS A 25 15.16 -8.92 -15.61
C LYS A 25 15.58 -7.52 -15.19
N GLN A 26 14.63 -6.63 -14.96
CA GLN A 26 14.90 -5.25 -14.58
C GLN A 26 15.46 -5.13 -13.16
N VAL A 27 14.93 -5.88 -12.19
CA VAL A 27 15.46 -5.95 -10.82
C VAL A 27 16.91 -6.46 -10.84
N LYS A 28 17.20 -7.54 -11.56
CA LYS A 28 18.57 -8.05 -11.73
C LYS A 28 19.50 -7.03 -12.38
N ARG A 29 19.01 -6.28 -13.38
CA ARG A 29 19.78 -5.20 -14.01
C ARG A 29 20.10 -4.09 -13.00
N GLY A 30 19.14 -3.66 -12.19
CA GLY A 30 19.37 -2.64 -11.16
C GLY A 30 20.30 -3.10 -10.05
N GLN A 31 20.17 -4.36 -9.62
CA GLN A 31 21.10 -4.97 -8.66
C GLN A 31 22.54 -4.97 -9.21
N ALA A 32 22.74 -5.54 -10.41
CA ALA A 32 24.05 -5.62 -11.03
C ALA A 32 24.64 -4.25 -11.36
N LEU A 33 23.79 -3.24 -11.62
CA LEU A 33 24.22 -1.85 -11.73
C LEU A 33 24.76 -1.36 -10.39
N PHE A 34 23.97 -1.47 -9.31
CA PHE A 34 24.36 -0.98 -7.99
C PHE A 34 25.68 -1.58 -7.50
N GLU A 35 25.86 -2.90 -7.66
CA GLU A 35 27.07 -3.64 -7.25
C GLU A 35 28.33 -3.20 -8.00
N LYS A 36 28.19 -2.67 -9.22
CA LYS A 36 29.31 -2.16 -10.03
C LYS A 36 29.66 -0.70 -9.76
N LEU A 37 28.73 0.04 -9.16
CA LEU A 37 28.94 1.46 -8.85
C LEU A 37 29.85 1.60 -7.63
N ASP A 38 30.76 2.58 -7.68
CA ASP A 38 31.52 2.98 -6.51
C ASP A 38 30.60 3.64 -5.45
N VAL A 39 31.11 3.77 -4.23
CA VAL A 39 30.36 4.31 -3.07
C VAL A 39 29.83 5.72 -3.34
N VAL A 40 30.57 6.55 -4.08
CA VAL A 40 30.16 7.94 -4.38
C VAL A 40 28.95 7.93 -5.31
N ARG A 41 28.97 7.10 -6.35
CA ARG A 41 27.85 6.94 -7.28
C ARG A 41 26.62 6.33 -6.61
N GLN A 42 26.80 5.30 -5.79
CA GLN A 42 25.71 4.72 -5.00
C GLN A 42 25.05 5.76 -4.10
N LYS A 43 25.84 6.59 -3.42
CA LYS A 43 25.34 7.71 -2.62
C LYS A 43 24.57 8.70 -3.49
N LYS A 44 25.07 9.02 -4.70
CA LYS A 44 24.39 9.98 -5.57
C LYS A 44 23.03 9.48 -6.07
N LEU A 45 22.93 8.20 -6.44
CA LEU A 45 21.64 7.60 -6.79
C LEU A 45 20.67 7.60 -5.61
N ARG A 46 21.19 7.39 -4.40
CA ARG A 46 20.38 7.48 -3.19
C ARG A 46 19.85 8.89 -2.94
N GLU A 47 20.70 9.91 -3.08
CA GLU A 47 20.29 11.32 -2.98
C GLU A 47 19.18 11.66 -4.00
N LEU A 48 19.33 11.23 -5.26
CA LEU A 48 18.31 11.44 -6.29
C LEU A 48 16.99 10.74 -5.97
N PHE A 49 17.05 9.55 -5.37
CA PHE A 49 15.87 8.86 -4.89
C PHE A 49 15.21 9.60 -3.73
N ASP A 50 16.00 10.02 -2.74
CA ASP A 50 15.50 10.74 -1.56
C ASP A 50 14.88 12.10 -1.95
N GLU A 51 15.43 12.80 -2.96
CA GLU A 51 14.84 14.00 -3.56
C GLU A 51 13.46 13.72 -4.18
N LYS A 52 13.32 12.58 -4.88
CA LYS A 52 12.02 12.16 -5.41
C LYS A 52 11.04 11.83 -4.29
N VAL A 53 11.46 11.08 -3.26
CA VAL A 53 10.63 10.81 -2.07
C VAL A 53 10.16 12.12 -1.45
N ARG A 54 11.06 13.08 -1.25
CA ARG A 54 10.72 14.39 -0.68
C ARG A 54 9.71 15.15 -1.54
N THR A 55 9.86 15.06 -2.86
CA THR A 55 8.90 15.64 -3.80
C THR A 55 7.51 15.02 -3.63
N GLU A 56 7.42 13.71 -3.42
CA GLU A 56 6.15 13.03 -3.16
C GLU A 56 5.52 13.45 -1.83
N GLU A 57 6.31 13.59 -0.76
CA GLU A 57 5.83 14.11 0.52
C GLU A 57 5.23 15.50 0.37
N ILE A 58 5.96 16.42 -0.28
CA ILE A 58 5.50 17.79 -0.54
C ILE A 58 4.18 17.77 -1.32
N LYS A 59 4.06 16.93 -2.34
CA LYS A 59 2.82 16.81 -3.12
C LYS A 59 1.67 16.21 -2.31
N ALA A 60 1.94 15.28 -1.40
CA ALA A 60 0.93 14.72 -0.50
C ALA A 60 0.34 15.78 0.45
N TRP A 61 1.13 16.77 0.88
CA TRP A 61 0.63 17.87 1.73
C TRP A 61 -0.50 18.67 1.07
N TYR A 62 -0.47 18.81 -0.26
CA TYR A 62 -1.53 19.44 -1.05
C TYR A 62 -2.71 18.51 -1.38
N GLY A 63 -2.62 17.21 -1.09
CA GLY A 63 -3.59 16.20 -1.54
C GLY A 63 -4.78 15.93 -0.62
N ALA A 64 -4.80 16.48 0.61
CA ALA A 64 -5.90 16.25 1.55
C ALA A 64 -6.96 17.35 1.49
N PRO A 65 -8.27 17.02 1.68
CA PRO A 65 -9.41 17.94 1.66
C PRO A 65 -9.16 19.21 2.47
N ASP A 66 -9.17 20.36 1.80
CA ASP A 66 -9.34 21.66 2.46
C ASP A 66 -10.80 22.13 2.29
N GLY A 67 -11.57 22.07 3.37
CA GLY A 67 -13.00 22.34 3.38
C GLY A 67 -13.80 21.46 2.41
N ASP A 68 -14.68 22.08 1.64
CA ASP A 68 -15.57 21.43 0.67
C ASP A 68 -14.96 21.28 -0.73
N THR A 69 -13.64 21.43 -0.85
CA THR A 69 -12.97 21.40 -2.16
C THR A 69 -13.03 20.01 -2.78
N LEU A 70 -13.65 19.90 -3.95
CA LEU A 70 -13.78 18.63 -4.69
C LEU A 70 -12.46 18.19 -5.33
N PHE A 71 -11.70 19.13 -5.93
CA PHE A 71 -10.44 18.84 -6.60
C PHE A 71 -9.26 19.53 -5.91
N GLN A 72 -8.22 18.76 -5.59
CA GLN A 72 -7.04 19.25 -4.89
C GLN A 72 -5.84 18.34 -5.09
N GLY A 73 -4.66 18.82 -4.72
CA GLY A 73 -3.44 18.05 -4.87
C GLY A 73 -2.94 18.07 -6.30
N THR A 74 -2.36 16.95 -6.73
CA THR A 74 -1.67 16.81 -8.02
C THR A 74 -2.30 15.70 -8.85
N SER A 75 -1.91 15.51 -10.12
CA SER A 75 -2.56 14.61 -11.08
C SER A 75 -3.09 13.27 -10.52
N ILE A 76 -2.29 12.53 -9.75
CA ILE A 76 -2.68 11.21 -9.17
C ILE A 76 -3.52 11.28 -7.88
N THR A 77 -3.66 12.46 -7.30
CA THR A 77 -4.36 12.72 -6.02
C THR A 77 -5.43 13.80 -6.19
N SER A 78 -5.72 14.18 -7.45
CA SER A 78 -6.50 15.36 -7.80
C SER A 78 -7.94 15.30 -7.27
N LEU A 79 -8.43 14.09 -7.05
CA LEU A 79 -9.68 13.81 -6.36
C LEU A 79 -9.35 12.77 -5.27
N SER A 80 -9.49 13.16 -4.00
CA SER A 80 -9.24 12.30 -2.85
C SER A 80 -10.46 12.35 -1.93
N VAL A 81 -11.24 11.27 -1.90
CA VAL A 81 -12.57 11.26 -1.30
C VAL A 81 -12.61 10.22 -0.18
N PRO A 82 -12.76 10.64 1.11
CA PRO A 82 -13.04 9.69 2.17
C PRO A 82 -14.44 9.10 2.01
N HIS A 83 -14.57 7.79 2.25
CA HIS A 83 -15.85 7.21 2.64
C HIS A 83 -15.99 7.37 4.15
N VAL A 84 -17.04 8.05 4.59
CA VAL A 84 -17.27 8.37 6.00
C VAL A 84 -18.49 7.61 6.48
N VAL A 85 -18.37 6.92 7.60
CA VAL A 85 -19.48 6.24 8.28
C VAL A 85 -19.45 6.56 9.77
N ASP A 86 -20.61 6.45 10.42
CA ASP A 86 -20.78 6.86 11.82
C ASP A 86 -20.08 5.92 12.80
N GLU A 87 -20.06 4.62 12.50
CA GLU A 87 -19.53 3.58 13.38
C GLU A 87 -18.58 2.62 12.63
N PRO A 88 -17.64 1.99 13.34
CA PRO A 88 -16.77 0.95 12.78
C PRO A 88 -17.56 -0.17 12.10
N ILE A 89 -17.11 -0.59 10.92
CA ILE A 89 -17.77 -1.66 10.16
C ILE A 89 -17.44 -3.02 10.80
N PRO A 90 -18.44 -3.80 11.27
CA PRO A 90 -18.21 -5.14 11.80
C PRO A 90 -18.00 -6.13 10.63
N LEU A 91 -16.79 -6.15 10.09
CA LEU A 91 -16.41 -7.02 8.97
C LEU A 91 -16.49 -8.49 9.40
N GLN A 92 -17.15 -9.29 8.57
CA GLN A 92 -17.39 -10.71 8.86
C GLN A 92 -16.35 -11.61 8.19
N ASN A 93 -15.96 -11.23 6.97
CA ASN A 93 -15.02 -11.93 6.13
C ASN A 93 -14.57 -11.00 5.00
N ILE A 94 -13.68 -11.49 4.13
CA ILE A 94 -13.14 -10.74 3.01
C ILE A 94 -14.19 -10.39 1.94
N ALA A 95 -15.18 -11.26 1.69
CA ALA A 95 -16.25 -10.96 0.75
C ALA A 95 -17.15 -9.82 1.25
N HIS A 96 -17.41 -9.75 2.56
CA HIS A 96 -18.10 -8.61 3.15
C HIS A 96 -17.30 -7.31 2.98
N LEU A 97 -15.96 -7.34 3.09
CA LEU A 97 -15.12 -6.18 2.78
C LEU A 97 -15.25 -5.76 1.31
N GLU A 98 -15.24 -6.71 0.37
CA GLU A 98 -15.40 -6.43 -1.07
C GLU A 98 -16.75 -5.75 -1.38
N GLU A 99 -17.83 -6.24 -0.78
CA GLU A 99 -19.17 -5.65 -0.87
C GLU A 99 -19.18 -4.22 -0.32
N CYS A 100 -18.65 -3.99 0.88
CA CYS A 100 -18.57 -2.66 1.48
C CYS A 100 -17.78 -1.67 0.60
N ILE A 101 -16.66 -2.10 0.01
CA ILE A 101 -15.86 -1.26 -0.88
C ILE A 101 -16.65 -0.93 -2.15
N ALA A 102 -17.30 -1.93 -2.77
CA ALA A 102 -18.06 -1.74 -4.00
C ALA A 102 -19.24 -0.78 -3.79
N ASP A 103 -20.01 -0.97 -2.71
CA ASP A 103 -21.14 -0.11 -2.37
C ASP A 103 -20.68 1.33 -2.09
N ALA A 104 -19.63 1.49 -1.28
CA ALA A 104 -19.04 2.79 -0.98
C ALA A 104 -18.51 3.51 -2.24
N TYR A 105 -17.93 2.76 -3.18
CA TYR A 105 -17.46 3.29 -4.46
C TYR A 105 -18.64 3.82 -5.28
N ILE A 106 -19.70 3.01 -5.44
CA ILE A 106 -20.88 3.37 -6.25
C ILE A 106 -21.58 4.59 -5.65
N GLU A 107 -21.79 4.61 -4.34
CA GLU A 107 -22.39 5.75 -3.64
C GLU A 107 -21.55 7.02 -3.80
N SER A 108 -20.23 6.91 -3.60
CA SER A 108 -19.32 8.04 -3.74
C SER A 108 -19.25 8.55 -5.17
N HIS A 109 -19.33 7.64 -6.14
CA HIS A 109 -19.39 7.96 -7.56
C HIS A 109 -20.65 8.76 -7.89
N ASP A 110 -21.81 8.19 -7.61
CA ASP A 110 -23.11 8.75 -7.99
C ASP A 110 -23.37 10.10 -7.31
N SER A 111 -22.97 10.24 -6.06
CA SER A 111 -23.09 11.51 -5.32
C SER A 111 -22.22 12.65 -5.88
N ARG A 112 -21.17 12.34 -6.63
CA ARG A 112 -20.20 13.34 -7.15
C ARG A 112 -20.22 13.51 -8.65
N GLU A 113 -20.86 12.61 -9.39
CA GLU A 113 -20.91 12.63 -10.85
C GLU A 113 -21.34 14.01 -11.39
N ALA A 114 -22.44 14.57 -10.89
CA ALA A 114 -22.95 15.87 -11.34
C ALA A 114 -21.96 17.02 -11.09
N ALA A 115 -21.31 17.02 -9.93
CA ALA A 115 -20.34 18.05 -9.56
C ALA A 115 -19.07 17.96 -10.42
N VAL A 116 -18.55 16.74 -10.66
CA VAL A 116 -17.38 16.50 -11.52
C VAL A 116 -17.68 16.89 -12.97
N ARG A 117 -18.87 16.56 -13.49
CA ARG A 117 -19.32 16.96 -14.83
C ARG A 117 -19.39 18.47 -14.99
N THR A 118 -19.90 19.17 -13.97
CA THR A 118 -20.05 20.63 -14.00
C THR A 118 -18.70 21.35 -13.92
N ALA A 119 -17.75 20.78 -13.18
CA ALA A 119 -16.45 21.38 -12.95
C ALA A 119 -15.45 21.19 -14.12
N ASN A 120 -15.66 20.19 -14.97
CA ASN A 120 -14.79 19.91 -16.11
C ASN A 120 -15.37 20.48 -17.40
N ILE A 121 -14.53 21.21 -18.15
CA ILE A 121 -14.88 21.76 -19.47
C ILE A 121 -14.83 20.67 -20.55
N GLU A 122 -14.01 19.64 -20.34
CA GLU A 122 -13.86 18.52 -21.27
C GLU A 122 -15.04 17.53 -21.18
N ASN A 123 -15.28 16.75 -22.24
CA ASN A 123 -16.26 15.66 -22.19
C ASN A 123 -15.73 14.54 -21.27
N VAL A 124 -16.42 14.31 -20.16
CA VAL A 124 -16.08 13.29 -19.16
C VAL A 124 -16.99 12.04 -19.21
N ASP A 125 -17.85 11.88 -20.22
CA ASP A 125 -18.83 10.79 -20.32
C ASP A 125 -18.18 9.41 -20.25
N ARG A 126 -17.10 9.22 -21.02
CA ARG A 126 -16.34 7.97 -21.00
C ARG A 126 -15.77 7.72 -19.60
N TRP A 127 -15.14 8.73 -19.01
CA TRP A 127 -14.58 8.64 -17.67
C TRP A 127 -15.63 8.30 -16.61
N MET A 128 -16.82 8.93 -16.64
CA MET A 128 -17.93 8.59 -15.74
C MET A 128 -18.40 7.15 -15.94
N SER A 129 -18.45 6.68 -17.20
CA SER A 129 -18.82 5.28 -17.48
C SER A 129 -17.76 4.28 -17.02
N GLU A 130 -16.49 4.69 -16.91
CA GLU A 130 -15.40 3.87 -16.37
C GLU A 130 -15.26 4.04 -14.85
N GLY A 131 -15.92 5.03 -14.25
CA GLY A 131 -15.87 5.33 -12.83
C GLY A 131 -14.82 6.38 -12.46
N LEU A 132 -15.24 7.31 -11.60
CA LEU A 132 -14.47 8.46 -11.10
C LEU A 132 -13.11 8.12 -10.46
N TYR A 133 -12.96 6.94 -9.90
CA TYR A 133 -11.81 6.59 -9.06
C TYR A 133 -11.02 5.46 -9.68
N PHE A 134 -9.71 5.67 -9.80
CA PHE A 134 -8.78 4.65 -10.26
C PHE A 134 -8.20 3.85 -9.09
N GLY A 135 -8.29 4.33 -7.85
CA GLY A 135 -7.59 3.71 -6.72
C GLY A 135 -8.29 3.84 -5.36
N ILE A 136 -7.94 2.94 -4.45
CA ILE A 136 -8.51 2.83 -3.10
C ILE A 136 -7.38 2.61 -2.11
N GLY A 137 -7.27 3.50 -1.12
CA GLY A 137 -6.39 3.34 0.03
C GLY A 137 -7.12 2.66 1.17
N ILE A 138 -6.51 1.59 1.71
CA ILE A 138 -7.06 0.80 2.82
C ILE A 138 -6.00 0.68 3.91
N ALA A 139 -6.39 0.93 5.17
CA ALA A 139 -5.52 0.67 6.30
C ALA A 139 -5.41 -0.85 6.55
N SER A 140 -4.22 -1.32 6.89
CA SER A 140 -3.91 -2.71 7.27
C SER A 140 -4.97 -3.32 8.20
N LYS A 141 -5.44 -2.54 9.17
CA LYS A 141 -6.41 -2.93 10.20
C LYS A 141 -7.77 -3.33 9.63
N ILE A 142 -8.22 -2.71 8.55
CA ILE A 142 -9.46 -3.09 7.85
C ILE A 142 -9.32 -4.48 7.23
N VAL A 143 -8.16 -4.73 6.61
CA VAL A 143 -7.83 -6.02 6.02
C VAL A 143 -7.72 -7.09 7.10
N SER A 144 -7.02 -6.81 8.20
CA SER A 144 -6.91 -7.72 9.34
C SER A 144 -8.27 -8.12 9.93
N GLN A 145 -9.19 -7.15 10.07
CA GLN A 145 -10.56 -7.43 10.52
C GLN A 145 -11.29 -8.36 9.55
N ALA A 146 -11.23 -8.07 8.25
CA ALA A 146 -11.88 -8.88 7.21
C ALA A 146 -11.33 -10.32 7.14
N PHE A 147 -10.06 -10.53 7.48
CA PHE A 147 -9.46 -11.86 7.53
C PHE A 147 -9.60 -12.55 8.90
N GLY A 148 -10.17 -11.88 9.90
CA GLY A 148 -10.26 -12.41 11.26
C GLY A 148 -8.88 -12.67 11.87
N LEU A 149 -7.88 -11.82 11.56
CA LEU A 149 -6.51 -11.92 12.08
C LEU A 149 -6.46 -11.45 13.53
N VAL A 150 -7.11 -12.22 14.40
CA VAL A 150 -7.37 -11.87 15.79
C VAL A 150 -6.93 -13.01 16.68
N ALA A 151 -6.11 -12.72 17.67
CA ALA A 151 -5.60 -13.71 18.60
C ALA A 151 -5.68 -13.23 20.05
N PRO A 152 -6.09 -14.08 21.00
CA PRO A 152 -6.04 -13.74 22.42
C PRO A 152 -4.63 -13.36 22.87
N VAL A 153 -4.53 -12.34 23.73
CA VAL A 153 -3.23 -11.89 24.27
C VAL A 153 -2.48 -13.05 24.92
N LYS A 154 -3.18 -13.93 25.65
CA LYS A 154 -2.60 -15.12 26.29
C LYS A 154 -1.97 -16.13 25.33
N ASP A 155 -2.39 -16.13 24.07
CA ASP A 155 -1.88 -17.05 23.04
C ASP A 155 -0.63 -16.48 22.36
N LEU A 156 -0.36 -15.18 22.55
CA LEU A 156 0.79 -14.45 22.01
C LEU A 156 1.81 -14.07 23.09
N VAL A 157 1.39 -13.86 24.34
CA VAL A 157 2.28 -13.49 25.44
C VAL A 157 2.46 -14.70 26.35
N PHE A 158 3.59 -15.38 26.22
CA PHE A 158 3.88 -16.58 27.00
C PHE A 158 5.39 -16.82 27.19
N ALA A 159 5.72 -17.69 28.12
CA ALA A 159 7.10 -18.04 28.43
C ALA A 159 7.71 -19.04 27.43
N VAL A 160 8.89 -18.72 26.91
CA VAL A 160 9.76 -19.58 26.10
C VAL A 160 11.12 -19.63 26.77
N ASP A 161 11.59 -20.83 27.14
CA ASP A 161 12.82 -21.04 27.91
C ASP A 161 12.95 -20.14 29.16
N GLY A 162 11.85 -19.89 29.86
CA GLY A 162 11.83 -19.04 31.06
C GLY A 162 11.78 -17.53 30.79
N VAL A 163 11.77 -17.10 29.53
CA VAL A 163 11.58 -15.69 29.13
C VAL A 163 10.15 -15.47 28.66
N THR A 164 9.42 -14.55 29.27
CA THR A 164 8.09 -14.15 28.76
C THR A 164 8.28 -13.26 27.54
N VAL A 165 7.76 -13.71 26.40
CA VAL A 165 7.87 -12.99 25.12
C VAL A 165 6.63 -12.10 24.95
N ASP A 166 6.84 -10.80 24.77
CA ASP A 166 5.84 -9.85 24.27
C ASP A 166 6.11 -9.60 22.78
N PRO A 167 5.13 -9.84 21.88
CA PRO A 167 5.31 -9.62 20.44
C PRO A 167 5.69 -8.18 20.07
N HIS A 168 5.37 -7.17 20.87
CA HIS A 168 5.76 -5.77 20.59
C HIS A 168 7.27 -5.55 20.82
N GLU A 169 7.86 -6.37 21.67
CA GLU A 169 9.29 -6.34 22.00
C GLU A 169 10.06 -7.40 21.21
N ILE A 170 9.50 -7.96 20.13
CA ILE A 170 10.07 -9.11 19.43
C ILE A 170 11.54 -8.91 19.02
N MET A 171 11.94 -7.66 18.76
CA MET A 171 13.31 -7.28 18.42
C MET A 171 14.31 -7.28 19.59
N ASN A 172 13.84 -7.29 20.84
CA ASN A 172 14.68 -7.31 22.04
C ASN A 172 15.16 -8.72 22.40
N TYR A 173 14.53 -9.76 21.83
CA TYR A 173 14.87 -11.15 22.12
C TYR A 173 15.91 -11.71 21.14
N SER A 174 16.68 -12.69 21.62
CA SER A 174 17.71 -13.34 20.79
C SER A 174 17.08 -14.16 19.65
N PRO A 175 17.82 -14.41 18.56
CA PRO A 175 17.34 -15.24 17.44
C PRO A 175 16.85 -16.62 17.87
N GLU A 176 17.47 -17.22 18.89
CA GLU A 176 17.11 -18.53 19.42
C GLU A 176 15.74 -18.51 20.11
N ILE A 177 15.48 -17.50 20.95
CA ILE A 177 14.18 -17.31 21.62
C ILE A 177 13.10 -17.04 20.59
N ARG A 178 13.36 -16.14 19.63
CA ARG A 178 12.41 -15.81 18.55
C ARG A 178 12.04 -17.02 17.71
N LYS A 179 13.01 -17.85 17.33
CA LYS A 179 12.77 -19.08 16.57
C LYS A 179 11.87 -20.04 17.32
N LYS A 180 12.16 -20.32 18.60
CA LYS A 180 11.33 -21.19 19.45
C LYS A 180 9.94 -20.60 19.67
N TYR A 181 9.84 -19.30 19.91
CA TYR A 181 8.57 -18.60 20.03
C TYR A 181 7.71 -18.74 18.77
N PHE A 182 8.30 -18.58 17.59
CA PHE A 182 7.62 -18.81 16.31
C PHE A 182 7.16 -20.27 16.15
N GLU A 183 8.00 -21.25 16.47
CA GLU A 183 7.64 -22.68 16.42
C GLU A 183 6.40 -22.98 17.28
N VAL A 184 6.33 -22.43 18.50
CA VAL A 184 5.17 -22.58 19.39
C VAL A 184 3.95 -21.80 18.87
N CYS A 185 4.14 -20.58 18.34
CA CYS A 185 3.05 -19.76 17.82
C CYS A 185 2.35 -20.40 16.62
N ARG A 186 3.08 -21.14 15.77
CA ARG A 186 2.48 -21.86 14.63
C ARG A 186 1.39 -22.85 15.06
N GLU A 187 1.49 -23.38 16.27
CA GLU A 187 0.52 -24.32 16.83
C GLU A 187 -0.61 -23.59 17.60
N ARG A 188 -0.28 -22.46 18.24
CA ARG A 188 -1.22 -21.70 19.09
C ARG A 188 -2.10 -20.70 18.34
N VAL A 189 -1.55 -20.01 17.35
CA VAL A 189 -2.20 -18.88 16.68
C VAL A 189 -2.98 -19.38 15.46
N GLN A 190 -4.22 -19.79 15.68
CA GLN A 190 -5.06 -20.41 14.65
C GLN A 190 -5.40 -19.48 13.48
N CYS A 191 -5.52 -18.16 13.70
CA CYS A 191 -5.95 -17.24 12.64
C CYS A 191 -4.95 -17.08 11.49
N ILE A 192 -3.70 -17.56 11.66
CA ILE A 192 -2.65 -17.53 10.64
C ILE A 192 -2.22 -18.93 10.18
N SER A 193 -2.75 -20.01 10.77
CA SER A 193 -2.32 -21.38 10.45
C SER A 193 -2.52 -21.71 8.98
N ASP A 194 -3.60 -21.19 8.41
CA ASP A 194 -3.99 -21.40 7.01
C ASP A 194 -3.06 -20.73 6.00
N PHE A 195 -2.20 -19.82 6.46
CA PHE A 195 -1.27 -19.07 5.62
C PHE A 195 0.12 -19.71 5.58
N SER A 196 0.41 -20.61 6.53
CA SER A 196 1.75 -21.21 6.71
C SER A 196 2.90 -20.18 6.60
N PRO A 197 2.85 -19.05 7.34
CA PRO A 197 3.85 -18.00 7.22
C PRO A 197 5.23 -18.54 7.61
N ASN A 198 6.27 -18.01 7.00
CA ASN A 198 7.62 -18.18 7.53
C ASN A 198 7.83 -17.30 8.78
N GLN A 199 8.95 -17.49 9.48
CA GLN A 199 9.22 -16.76 10.72
C GLN A 199 9.19 -15.24 10.53
N ILE A 200 9.77 -14.73 9.44
CA ILE A 200 9.85 -13.29 9.17
C ILE A 200 8.46 -12.73 8.90
N GLU A 201 7.64 -13.41 8.11
CA GLU A 201 6.25 -13.00 7.82
C GLU A 201 5.41 -12.98 9.09
N PHE A 202 5.58 -13.95 9.98
CA PHE A 202 4.90 -13.97 11.26
C PHE A 202 5.33 -12.82 12.16
N GLU A 203 6.64 -12.59 12.31
CA GLU A 203 7.14 -11.50 13.14
C GLU A 203 6.74 -10.12 12.57
N GLN A 204 6.68 -9.97 11.24
CA GLN A 204 6.13 -8.78 10.58
C GLN A 204 4.66 -8.55 10.91
N SER A 205 3.86 -9.62 10.88
CA SER A 205 2.44 -9.58 11.28
C SER A 205 2.29 -9.15 12.73
N LEU A 206 3.16 -9.62 13.62
CA LEU A 206 3.20 -9.21 15.02
C LEU A 206 3.66 -7.77 15.24
N ALA A 207 4.63 -7.28 14.46
CA ALA A 207 5.11 -5.91 14.60
C ALA A 207 4.07 -4.86 14.20
N ILE A 208 3.16 -5.22 13.28
CA ILE A 208 2.00 -4.41 12.88
C ILE A 208 0.79 -4.73 13.76
N ALA A 209 0.94 -5.61 14.77
CA ALA A 209 -0.16 -5.91 15.67
C ALA A 209 -0.55 -4.64 16.44
N ASP A 210 -1.83 -4.33 16.41
CA ASP A 210 -2.33 -3.06 16.91
C ASP A 210 -2.90 -3.20 18.34
N ILE A 211 -2.54 -2.24 19.18
CA ILE A 211 -3.12 -2.04 20.52
C ILE A 211 -4.35 -1.10 20.49
N SER A 212 -4.51 -0.28 19.45
CA SER A 212 -5.58 0.70 19.22
C SER A 212 -6.79 0.11 18.48
N LYS A 213 -7.48 -0.80 19.16
CA LYS A 213 -8.45 -1.71 18.54
C LYS A 213 -9.84 -1.12 18.32
N PRO A 214 -10.66 -1.72 17.43
CA PRO A 214 -12.09 -1.45 17.36
C PRO A 214 -12.78 -1.45 18.73
N LYS A 215 -13.68 -0.50 19.04
CA LYS A 215 -14.71 -0.59 20.08
C LYS A 215 -15.78 -1.63 19.72
N ILE A 216 -15.34 -2.79 19.25
CA ILE A 216 -16.15 -3.96 18.94
C ILE A 216 -15.76 -5.02 19.99
N GLY A 217 -16.74 -5.65 20.62
CA GLY A 217 -16.52 -6.50 21.81
C GLY A 217 -15.45 -7.58 21.62
N ILE A 218 -15.31 -8.11 20.40
CA ILE A 218 -14.33 -9.14 20.06
C ILE A 218 -12.86 -8.72 20.21
N TYR A 219 -12.55 -7.42 20.34
CA TYR A 219 -11.17 -6.95 20.45
C TYR A 219 -10.73 -6.58 21.87
N SER A 220 -11.64 -6.60 22.84
CA SER A 220 -11.36 -6.21 24.23
C SER A 220 -10.16 -6.96 24.84
N GLU A 221 -10.03 -8.27 24.57
CA GLU A 221 -8.96 -9.14 25.11
C GLU A 221 -8.03 -9.73 24.04
N ASN A 222 -8.18 -9.31 22.77
CA ASN A 222 -7.49 -9.92 21.63
C ASN A 222 -6.62 -8.92 20.87
N LEU A 223 -5.44 -9.29 20.39
CA LEU A 223 -4.62 -8.47 19.49
C LEU A 223 -5.09 -8.64 18.04
N LEU A 224 -5.10 -7.55 17.28
CA LEU A 224 -5.34 -7.56 15.84
C LEU A 224 -3.98 -7.68 15.15
N LEU A 225 -3.72 -8.79 14.48
CA LEU A 225 -2.45 -9.05 13.80
C LEU A 225 -2.41 -8.41 12.41
N GLY A 226 -1.23 -7.99 11.96
CA GLY A 226 -1.03 -7.41 10.63
C GLY A 226 -1.24 -8.43 9.49
N PRO A 227 -1.73 -8.00 8.32
CA PRO A 227 -1.88 -8.90 7.18
C PRO A 227 -0.54 -9.24 6.53
N ILE A 228 -0.48 -10.42 5.91
CA ILE A 228 0.66 -10.91 5.12
C ILE A 228 0.20 -11.19 3.69
N SER A 229 1.15 -11.29 2.74
CA SER A 229 0.85 -11.45 1.30
C SER A 229 -0.05 -10.34 0.76
N CYS A 230 0.27 -9.10 1.15
CA CYS A 230 -0.60 -7.96 0.89
C CYS A 230 -0.73 -7.59 -0.59
N ASN A 231 0.25 -7.94 -1.44
CA ASN A 231 0.10 -7.73 -2.89
C ASN A 231 -0.95 -8.67 -3.49
N GLU A 232 -0.99 -9.93 -3.05
CA GLU A 232 -2.01 -10.91 -3.45
C GLU A 232 -3.40 -10.52 -2.94
N ILE A 233 -3.49 -10.10 -1.67
CA ILE A 233 -4.73 -9.60 -1.09
C ILE A 233 -5.25 -8.41 -1.92
N ALA A 234 -4.40 -7.41 -2.16
CA ALA A 234 -4.79 -6.22 -2.92
C ALA A 234 -5.19 -6.55 -4.36
N ALA A 235 -4.46 -7.42 -5.06
CA ALA A 235 -4.80 -7.84 -6.42
C ALA A 235 -6.13 -8.60 -6.48
N THR A 236 -6.43 -9.43 -5.48
CA THR A 236 -7.70 -10.17 -5.40
C THR A 236 -8.86 -9.24 -5.11
N LEU A 237 -8.74 -8.40 -4.08
CA LEU A 237 -9.73 -7.38 -3.75
C LEU A 237 -10.01 -6.49 -4.96
N SER A 238 -8.97 -6.05 -5.67
CA SER A 238 -9.10 -5.20 -6.85
C SER A 238 -9.98 -5.84 -7.92
N LYS A 239 -9.72 -7.11 -8.25
CA LYS A 239 -10.48 -7.84 -9.27
C LYS A 239 -11.93 -8.06 -8.83
N ASN A 240 -12.14 -8.54 -7.61
CA ASN A 240 -13.46 -8.86 -7.10
C ASN A 240 -14.33 -7.61 -6.95
N VAL A 241 -13.79 -6.52 -6.37
CA VAL A 241 -14.47 -5.23 -6.27
C VAL A 241 -14.82 -4.67 -7.65
N THR A 242 -13.90 -4.76 -8.62
CA THR A 242 -14.16 -4.31 -10.00
C THR A 242 -15.31 -5.09 -10.63
N VAL A 243 -15.38 -6.40 -10.41
CA VAL A 243 -16.50 -7.25 -10.88
C VAL A 243 -17.81 -6.87 -10.20
N LEU A 244 -17.81 -6.75 -8.86
CA LEU A 244 -18.99 -6.40 -8.08
C LEU A 244 -19.57 -5.03 -8.50
N ILE A 245 -18.72 -4.02 -8.73
CA ILE A 245 -19.18 -2.72 -9.23
C ILE A 245 -19.89 -2.86 -10.57
N ARG A 246 -19.32 -3.61 -11.51
CA ARG A 246 -19.93 -3.84 -12.83
C ARG A 246 -21.26 -4.58 -12.72
N GLU A 247 -21.34 -5.58 -11.85
CA GLU A 247 -22.56 -6.38 -11.65
C GLU A 247 -23.66 -5.56 -10.98
N LYS A 248 -23.37 -4.91 -9.85
CA LYS A 248 -24.33 -4.10 -9.08
C LYS A 248 -24.87 -2.91 -9.87
N THR A 249 -24.07 -2.32 -10.74
CA THR A 249 -24.49 -1.17 -11.56
C THR A 249 -25.01 -1.58 -12.94
N ASN A 250 -25.09 -2.88 -13.23
CA ASN A 250 -25.42 -3.41 -14.55
C ASN A 250 -24.58 -2.74 -15.67
N LYS A 251 -23.27 -2.60 -15.41
CA LYS A 251 -22.24 -1.98 -16.25
C LYS A 251 -22.45 -0.48 -16.55
N ARG A 252 -23.33 0.22 -15.82
CA ARG A 252 -23.38 1.69 -15.85
C ARG A 252 -22.04 2.30 -15.41
N ILE A 253 -21.44 1.71 -14.37
CA ILE A 253 -20.05 1.96 -13.98
C ILE A 253 -19.26 0.72 -14.35
N ASN A 254 -18.28 0.88 -15.24
CA ASN A 254 -17.52 -0.21 -15.82
C ASN A 254 -16.00 0.05 -15.76
N PRO A 255 -15.41 0.05 -14.56
CA PRO A 255 -13.99 0.33 -14.40
C PRO A 255 -13.14 -0.71 -15.09
N ARG A 256 -12.08 -0.31 -15.81
CA ARG A 256 -11.16 -1.25 -16.49
C ARG A 256 -10.45 -2.13 -15.46
N SER A 257 -9.84 -1.48 -14.47
CA SER A 257 -9.37 -2.07 -13.22
C SER A 257 -9.16 -0.97 -12.18
N ILE A 258 -9.20 -1.33 -10.90
CA ILE A 258 -9.03 -0.41 -9.78
C ILE A 258 -7.78 -0.76 -9.01
N LEU A 259 -6.94 0.21 -8.67
CA LEU A 259 -5.81 0.02 -7.77
C LEU A 259 -6.30 -0.14 -6.33
N ILE A 260 -5.80 -1.12 -5.60
CA ILE A 260 -5.93 -1.19 -4.15
C ILE A 260 -4.55 -1.18 -3.55
N PHE A 261 -4.33 -0.35 -2.53
CA PHE A 261 -3.10 -0.35 -1.76
C PHE A 261 -3.38 -0.39 -0.26
N ILE A 262 -2.50 -1.11 0.45
CA ILE A 262 -2.60 -1.41 1.86
C ILE A 262 -1.41 -0.79 2.57
N TYR A 263 -1.67 -0.01 3.62
CA TYR A 263 -0.65 0.70 4.37
C TYR A 263 -0.86 0.60 5.88
N ASP A 264 0.20 0.86 6.64
CA ASP A 264 0.17 0.95 8.11
C ASP A 264 1.05 2.10 8.63
N THR A 265 0.75 2.62 9.82
CA THR A 265 1.38 3.81 10.41
C THR A 265 2.13 3.58 11.70
N ASP A 266 1.96 2.44 12.36
CA ASP A 266 2.21 2.40 13.81
C ASP A 266 3.65 2.02 14.14
N THR A 267 4.34 1.26 13.26
CA THR A 267 5.67 0.72 13.56
C THR A 267 6.62 0.59 12.35
N PRO A 268 6.81 1.63 11.52
CA PRO A 268 7.59 1.49 10.28
C PRO A 268 9.02 1.00 10.50
N PHE A 269 9.71 1.48 11.55
CA PHE A 269 11.09 1.08 11.83
C PHE A 269 11.22 -0.39 12.21
N THR A 270 10.40 -0.87 13.15
CA THR A 270 10.42 -2.27 13.60
C THR A 270 10.09 -3.22 12.46
N TYR A 271 9.08 -2.89 11.63
CA TYR A 271 8.74 -3.67 10.45
C TYR A 271 9.92 -3.78 9.47
N HIS A 272 10.54 -2.64 9.11
CA HIS A 272 11.68 -2.64 8.20
C HIS A 272 12.91 -3.35 8.77
N GLN A 273 13.10 -3.36 10.09
CA GLN A 273 14.17 -4.10 10.73
C GLN A 273 13.95 -5.61 10.69
N LEU A 274 12.74 -6.08 11.02
CA LEU A 274 12.35 -7.49 10.92
C LEU A 274 12.45 -8.02 9.50
N ALA A 275 12.04 -7.20 8.53
CA ALA A 275 12.13 -7.52 7.11
C ALA A 275 13.57 -7.54 6.56
N GLY A 276 14.58 -7.14 7.35
CA GLY A 276 15.97 -7.05 6.92
C GLY A 276 16.26 -5.88 5.97
N TYR A 277 15.39 -4.86 5.92
CA TYR A 277 15.56 -3.68 5.07
C TYR A 277 16.36 -2.58 5.76
N TYR A 278 16.28 -2.50 7.08
CA TYR A 278 16.94 -1.44 7.84
C TYR A 278 18.47 -1.48 7.68
N GLY A 279 19.07 -0.33 7.39
CA GLY A 279 20.52 -0.20 7.16
C GLY A 279 21.02 -0.74 5.82
N HIS A 280 20.16 -1.33 4.99
CA HIS A 280 20.54 -1.86 3.69
C HIS A 280 20.44 -0.78 2.61
N SER A 281 21.55 -0.46 1.94
CA SER A 281 21.63 0.65 0.98
C SER A 281 20.70 0.49 -0.24
N GLN A 282 20.38 -0.75 -0.61
CA GLN A 282 19.42 -1.08 -1.68
C GLN A 282 17.96 -1.19 -1.22
N CYS A 283 17.66 -0.93 0.05
CA CYS A 283 16.32 -1.04 0.61
C CYS A 283 15.93 0.28 1.28
N PRO A 284 15.77 1.39 0.52
CA PRO A 284 15.40 2.66 1.10
C PRO A 284 14.07 2.56 1.85
N VAL A 285 14.08 2.97 3.12
CA VAL A 285 12.88 3.08 3.95
C VAL A 285 12.19 4.39 3.63
N LEU A 286 10.89 4.33 3.36
CA LEU A 286 10.05 5.50 3.17
C LEU A 286 9.65 6.07 4.55
N PRO A 287 9.73 7.39 4.76
CA PRO A 287 9.42 7.98 6.06
C PRO A 287 7.91 8.00 6.36
N GLY A 288 7.56 7.91 7.65
CA GLY A 288 6.21 8.19 8.16
C GLY A 288 5.13 7.12 7.97
N ILE A 289 5.29 6.18 7.02
CA ILE A 289 4.29 5.15 6.72
C ILE A 289 4.93 3.88 6.15
N THR A 290 4.35 2.72 6.45
CA THR A 290 4.72 1.44 5.85
C THR A 290 3.73 1.07 4.76
N LEU A 291 4.25 0.86 3.54
CA LEU A 291 3.47 0.27 2.46
C LEU A 291 3.56 -1.25 2.56
N LEU A 292 2.43 -1.92 2.82
CA LEU A 292 2.39 -3.37 3.00
C LEU A 292 2.18 -4.09 1.68
N GLY A 293 1.32 -3.56 0.81
CA GLY A 293 1.04 -4.17 -0.48
C GLY A 293 0.23 -3.28 -1.40
N SER A 294 0.22 -3.64 -2.68
CA SER A 294 -0.59 -2.99 -3.69
C SER A 294 -0.89 -3.96 -4.83
N SER A 295 -2.07 -3.83 -5.41
CA SER A 295 -2.32 -4.32 -6.76
C SER A 295 -1.59 -3.42 -7.77
N GLY A 296 -1.57 -3.83 -9.03
CA GLY A 296 -0.94 -3.08 -10.10
C GLY A 296 0.55 -3.39 -10.22
N THR A 297 0.98 -3.72 -11.43
CA THR A 297 2.40 -3.89 -11.75
C THR A 297 3.20 -2.62 -11.42
N ILE A 298 4.52 -2.74 -11.24
CA ILE A 298 5.36 -1.56 -10.94
C ILE A 298 5.27 -0.51 -12.06
N ASP A 299 5.07 -0.97 -13.30
CA ASP A 299 4.86 -0.11 -14.47
C ASP A 299 3.49 0.57 -14.46
N ALA A 300 2.45 -0.12 -13.99
CA ALA A 300 1.08 0.38 -14.02
C ALA A 300 0.84 1.49 -13.00
N PHE A 301 1.41 1.32 -11.81
CA PHE A 301 1.37 2.34 -10.78
C PHE A 301 2.66 2.34 -9.97
N ARG A 302 3.35 3.48 -10.01
CA ARG A 302 4.71 3.63 -9.49
C ARG A 302 4.70 3.57 -7.97
N TRP A 303 5.75 2.98 -7.40
CA TRP A 303 5.92 2.86 -5.94
C TRP A 303 5.76 4.19 -5.20
N LEU A 304 6.40 5.24 -5.72
CA LEU A 304 6.35 6.59 -5.17
C LEU A 304 4.95 7.23 -5.25
N TYR A 305 4.12 6.81 -6.21
CA TYR A 305 2.72 7.25 -6.27
C TYR A 305 1.86 6.56 -5.22
N ILE A 306 2.09 5.25 -4.98
CA ILE A 306 1.46 4.51 -3.86
C ILE A 306 1.81 5.20 -2.54
N TYR A 307 3.09 5.55 -2.36
CA TYR A 307 3.57 6.29 -1.19
C TYR A 307 2.83 7.61 -1.00
N ARG A 308 2.75 8.45 -2.04
CA ARG A 308 2.01 9.72 -1.98
C ARG A 308 0.53 9.51 -1.59
N CYS A 309 -0.16 8.60 -2.26
CA CYS A 309 -1.57 8.32 -1.97
C CYS A 309 -1.75 7.77 -0.54
N SER A 310 -0.78 7.00 -0.04
CA SER A 310 -0.81 6.47 1.33
C SER A 310 -0.62 7.55 2.39
N LEU A 311 0.26 8.54 2.16
CA LEU A 311 0.37 9.71 3.03
C LEU A 311 -0.92 10.54 3.07
N VAL A 312 -1.57 10.73 1.90
CA VAL A 312 -2.86 11.42 1.82
C VAL A 312 -3.94 10.62 2.57
N ALA A 313 -4.02 9.31 2.33
CA ALA A 313 -4.96 8.43 3.01
C ALA A 313 -4.76 8.44 4.53
N GLN A 314 -3.51 8.35 5.00
CA GLN A 314 -3.17 8.49 6.42
C GLN A 314 -3.60 9.84 6.99
N LYS A 315 -3.41 10.95 6.25
CA LYS A 315 -3.81 12.28 6.73
C LYS A 315 -5.34 12.38 6.88
N ILE A 316 -6.09 11.75 5.99
CA ILE A 316 -7.56 11.74 5.96
C ILE A 316 -8.13 10.78 7.01
N MET A 317 -7.70 9.52 6.98
CA MET A 317 -8.21 8.45 7.86
C MET A 317 -7.65 8.56 9.28
N LYS A 318 -6.51 9.25 9.45
CA LYS A 318 -5.69 9.29 10.67
C LYS A 318 -5.36 7.91 11.23
N SER A 319 -5.42 6.88 10.36
CA SER A 319 -5.13 5.44 10.53
C SER A 319 -5.57 4.77 11.83
N SER A 320 -6.34 5.48 12.62
CA SER A 320 -6.93 5.02 13.85
C SER A 320 -8.38 4.81 13.50
N LEU A 321 -8.84 3.60 13.77
CA LEU A 321 -10.26 3.28 13.77
C LEU A 321 -11.04 4.16 14.80
N TYR A 322 -10.33 5.03 15.54
CA TYR A 322 -10.78 5.97 16.58
C TYR A 322 -9.98 7.27 16.61
N SER A 323 -9.84 7.97 15.48
CA SER A 323 -9.30 9.32 15.57
C SER A 323 -10.30 10.21 16.31
N GLU A 324 -10.03 10.48 17.60
CA GLU A 324 -10.83 11.43 18.41
C GLU A 324 -10.90 12.82 17.76
N VAL A 325 -9.98 13.09 16.82
CA VAL A 325 -9.93 14.31 16.01
C VAL A 325 -11.16 14.45 15.09
N HIS A 326 -11.61 13.35 14.47
CA HIS A 326 -12.65 13.42 13.44
C HIS A 326 -14.03 12.92 13.88
N ARG A 327 -14.12 12.18 15.01
CA ARG A 327 -15.38 11.58 15.52
C ARG A 327 -16.20 10.77 14.50
N ALA A 328 -15.60 10.40 13.37
CA ALA A 328 -16.21 9.65 12.29
C ALA A 328 -15.22 8.58 11.81
N PHE A 329 -15.75 7.47 11.34
CA PHE A 329 -14.96 6.35 10.88
C PHE A 329 -14.76 6.43 9.35
N MET A 330 -13.50 6.36 8.91
CA MET A 330 -13.15 6.48 7.49
C MET A 330 -12.40 5.24 7.03
N PRO A 331 -13.08 4.15 6.63
CA PRO A 331 -12.42 2.89 6.27
C PRO A 331 -11.69 2.93 4.93
N PHE A 332 -12.11 3.82 4.02
CA PHE A 332 -11.61 3.89 2.65
C PHE A 332 -11.34 5.34 2.25
N VAL A 333 -10.32 5.53 1.43
CA VAL A 333 -10.12 6.77 0.66
C VAL A 333 -10.04 6.42 -0.81
N PHE A 334 -10.92 7.00 -1.60
CA PHE A 334 -10.94 6.85 -3.05
C PHE A 334 -10.08 7.91 -3.72
N PHE A 335 -9.33 7.50 -4.74
CA PHE A 335 -8.42 8.35 -5.51
C PHE A 335 -8.84 8.40 -6.97
N GLY A 336 -8.98 9.61 -7.50
CA GLY A 336 -9.32 9.90 -8.89
C GLY A 336 -8.41 10.94 -9.53
N VAL A 337 -8.46 11.01 -10.86
CA VAL A 337 -7.80 12.03 -11.67
C VAL A 337 -8.79 13.13 -12.09
N LEU A 338 -8.28 14.31 -12.41
CA LEU A 338 -9.10 15.44 -12.86
C LEU A 338 -9.62 15.21 -14.28
N VAL A 339 -8.75 14.69 -15.15
CA VAL A 339 -9.04 14.41 -16.57
C VAL A 339 -8.47 13.06 -16.99
N GLU A 340 -9.18 12.35 -17.87
CA GLU A 340 -8.81 11.00 -18.35
C GLU A 340 -7.40 10.97 -18.96
N ARG A 341 -7.03 12.01 -19.73
CA ARG A 341 -5.70 12.14 -20.36
C ARG A 341 -4.56 12.03 -19.34
N ASP A 342 -4.71 12.65 -18.18
CA ASP A 342 -3.67 12.63 -17.14
C ASP A 342 -3.52 11.24 -16.53
N ALA A 343 -4.63 10.50 -16.38
CA ALA A 343 -4.57 9.09 -16.02
C ALA A 343 -3.84 8.26 -17.09
N GLU A 344 -4.17 8.42 -18.38
CA GLU A 344 -3.56 7.61 -19.45
C GLU A 344 -2.05 7.82 -19.58
N ILE A 345 -1.53 9.00 -19.21
CA ILE A 345 -0.08 9.29 -19.21
C ILE A 345 0.63 8.69 -17.98
N LEU A 346 -0.04 8.70 -16.83
CA LEU A 346 0.59 8.42 -15.53
C LEU A 346 0.30 7.01 -15.00
N ILE A 347 -0.77 6.38 -15.48
CA ILE A 347 -1.41 5.21 -14.89
C ILE A 347 -1.82 4.24 -16.02
N ASP A 348 -1.40 2.97 -15.94
CA ASP A 348 -1.95 1.94 -16.83
C ASP A 348 -3.23 1.35 -16.22
N LEU A 349 -4.37 1.98 -16.53
CA LEU A 349 -5.70 1.59 -16.06
C LEU A 349 -6.09 0.13 -16.41
N ASN A 350 -5.40 -0.51 -17.34
CA ASN A 350 -5.66 -1.91 -17.71
C ASN A 350 -4.88 -2.92 -16.86
N CYS A 351 -3.95 -2.43 -16.04
CA CYS A 351 -3.04 -3.25 -15.24
C CYS A 351 -3.17 -3.04 -13.73
N LEU A 352 -4.01 -2.11 -13.25
CA LEU A 352 -4.10 -1.78 -11.82
C LEU A 352 -4.61 -2.93 -10.96
N GLY A 353 -5.35 -3.88 -11.52
CA GLY A 353 -5.78 -5.09 -10.81
C GLY A 353 -4.85 -6.30 -10.93
N GLN A 354 -3.70 -6.15 -11.62
CA GLN A 354 -2.75 -7.26 -11.74
C GLN A 354 -1.94 -7.46 -10.47
N LEU A 355 -1.43 -8.67 -10.26
CA LEU A 355 -0.48 -8.93 -9.20
C LEU A 355 0.80 -8.14 -9.43
N ARG A 356 1.20 -7.36 -8.43
CA ARG A 356 2.45 -6.59 -8.46
C ARG A 356 3.67 -7.52 -8.50
N TYR A 357 3.80 -8.33 -7.45
CA TYR A 357 4.63 -9.53 -7.30
C TYR A 357 4.18 -10.23 -6.01
N ARG A 358 4.61 -11.48 -5.78
CA ARG A 358 4.18 -12.25 -4.59
C ARG A 358 4.76 -11.70 -3.28
N GLY A 359 4.00 -11.85 -2.20
CA GLY A 359 4.34 -11.43 -0.84
C GLY A 359 3.95 -9.98 -0.54
N ASN A 360 4.51 -9.45 0.55
CA ASN A 360 4.40 -8.03 0.86
C ASN A 360 5.28 -7.19 -0.08
N LEU A 361 4.98 -5.89 -0.14
CA LEU A 361 5.78 -4.91 -0.89
C LEU A 361 7.21 -4.88 -0.33
N SER A 362 8.19 -4.96 -1.23
CA SER A 362 9.61 -5.03 -0.92
C SER A 362 10.34 -3.79 -1.42
N PRO A 363 10.83 -2.90 -0.54
CA PRO A 363 11.65 -1.75 -0.92
C PRO A 363 12.87 -2.14 -1.77
N TYR A 364 13.42 -3.34 -1.55
CA TYR A 364 14.50 -3.88 -2.36
C TYR A 364 14.10 -4.05 -3.84
N ILE A 365 12.97 -4.71 -4.08
CA ILE A 365 12.45 -4.97 -5.44
C ILE A 365 12.13 -3.64 -6.12
N GLU A 366 11.41 -2.76 -5.43
CA GLU A 366 10.99 -1.48 -5.97
C GLU A 366 12.18 -0.59 -6.31
N TYR A 367 13.13 -0.44 -5.39
CA TYR A 367 14.30 0.40 -5.60
C TYR A 367 15.20 -0.17 -6.70
N SER A 368 15.45 -1.48 -6.68
CA SER A 368 16.22 -2.15 -7.73
C SER A 368 15.58 -2.00 -9.10
N TYR A 369 14.25 -1.99 -9.19
CA TYR A 369 13.56 -1.72 -10.45
C TYR A 369 13.80 -0.31 -10.97
N LEU A 370 13.85 0.69 -10.07
CA LEU A 370 14.03 2.11 -10.39
C LEU A 370 15.48 2.49 -10.72
N LEU A 371 16.47 1.79 -10.16
CA LEU A 371 17.89 2.15 -10.23
C LEU A 371 18.40 2.45 -11.65
N PRO A 372 18.13 1.63 -12.68
CA PRO A 372 18.60 1.94 -14.04
C PRO A 372 18.07 3.27 -14.56
N GLY A 373 16.81 3.61 -14.27
CA GLY A 373 16.22 4.88 -14.68
C GLY A 373 16.78 6.08 -13.90
N LEU A 374 17.17 5.89 -12.63
CA LEU A 374 17.84 6.92 -11.84
C LEU A 374 19.25 7.20 -12.37
N GLU A 375 19.99 6.16 -12.76
CA GLU A 375 21.31 6.30 -13.38
C GLU A 375 21.21 6.99 -14.74
N ASP A 376 20.27 6.56 -15.59
CA ASP A 376 20.04 7.19 -16.89
C ASP A 376 19.67 8.68 -16.70
N GLN A 377 18.84 9.00 -15.71
CA GLN A 377 18.52 10.40 -15.38
C GLN A 377 19.78 11.15 -14.93
N TRP A 378 20.60 10.58 -14.06
CA TRP A 378 21.81 11.24 -13.57
C TRP A 378 22.81 11.51 -14.69
N GLN A 379 23.03 10.54 -15.59
CA GLN A 379 23.95 10.67 -16.72
C GLN A 379 23.46 11.67 -17.77
N ASN A 380 22.15 11.76 -17.99
CA ASN A 380 21.54 12.62 -19.00
C ASN A 380 21.03 13.95 -18.47
N THR A 381 21.03 14.17 -17.15
CA THR A 381 20.80 15.50 -16.58
C THR A 381 21.96 16.36 -17.08
N PRO A 382 21.71 17.40 -17.89
CA PRO A 382 22.78 18.28 -18.31
C PRO A 382 23.50 18.74 -17.04
N ARG A 383 24.83 18.72 -17.02
CA ARG A 383 25.64 19.40 -15.98
C ARG A 383 25.46 20.93 -16.09
N LEU A 384 24.23 21.40 -16.20
CA LEU A 384 23.86 22.80 -16.28
C LEU A 384 23.98 23.39 -14.88
N CYS A 385 25.07 24.13 -14.70
CA CYS A 385 25.12 25.35 -13.90
C CYS A 385 24.67 25.26 -12.44
N VAL A 386 25.32 24.43 -11.64
CA VAL A 386 25.46 24.78 -10.21
C VAL A 386 26.89 25.24 -9.92
N GLU A 387 27.90 24.57 -10.49
CA GLU A 387 29.30 25.01 -10.35
C GLU A 387 29.56 26.36 -11.03
N LYS A 388 29.07 26.60 -12.26
CA LYS A 388 29.22 27.91 -12.92
C LYS A 388 28.39 29.04 -12.30
N GLU A 389 27.29 28.73 -11.61
CA GLU A 389 26.46 29.73 -10.94
C GLU A 389 26.95 30.03 -9.51
N LEU A 390 27.65 29.07 -8.87
CA LEU A 390 28.37 29.28 -7.61
C LEU A 390 29.71 29.98 -7.82
N GLU A 391 30.46 29.67 -8.88
CA GLU A 391 31.70 30.35 -9.25
C GLU A 391 31.47 31.80 -9.71
N SER A 392 30.27 32.14 -10.20
CA SER A 392 29.89 33.52 -10.57
C SER A 392 29.23 34.32 -9.43
N ARG A 393 29.00 33.69 -8.27
CA ARG A 393 28.39 34.33 -7.09
C ARG A 393 29.30 34.36 -5.85
N LEU A 394 30.53 33.87 -5.96
CA LEU A 394 31.57 34.11 -4.96
C LEU A 394 32.39 35.34 -5.40
N PRO A 395 32.54 36.38 -4.54
CA PRO A 395 33.30 37.58 -4.86
C PRO A 395 34.81 37.35 -5.01
#